data_AF-C9DQ31-F1
#
_entry.id   AF-C9DQ31-F1
#
_cell.length_a   1.000
_cell.length_b   1.000
_cell.length_c   1.000
_cell.angle_alpha   90.00
_cell.angle_beta   90.00
_cell.angle_gamma   90.00
#
_symmetry.space_group_name_H-M   'P 1'
#
loop_
_entity.id
_entity.type
_entity.pdbx_description
1 polymer ?
#
loop_
_entity_poly.entity_id
_entity_poly.type
_entity_poly.pdbx_seq_one_letter_code
_entity_poly.pdbx_strand_id
1 'polypeptide(L)'
;SDIERIISRVALGTVKPKDLVALRDSLKQLPKLKKILSEKNTQEIENINKRIYQLDELVTLLDKAIIDNPPATIRDGGVIKDGFDKELDELKSIKDNSYDFLIKFEELQKQKTGISTLKVGYNRVHGYYIELSKQHADKIPTEYVRRQTLK
;
A
#
# COMPACT_ATOMS: atom_id res chain seq x y z
N SER A 1 -21.29 6.56 -6.13
CA SER A 1 -20.81 5.39 -6.90
C SER A 1 -21.94 4.36 -6.98
N ASP A 2 -21.77 3.26 -7.73
CA ASP A 2 -22.73 2.15 -7.77
C ASP A 2 -22.57 1.29 -6.51
N ILE A 3 -23.29 1.67 -5.44
CA ILE A 3 -23.21 1.01 -4.12
C ILE A 3 -23.73 -0.42 -4.20
N GLU A 4 -24.82 -0.67 -4.94
CA GLU A 4 -25.40 -2.01 -5.07
C GLU A 4 -24.38 -3.01 -5.61
N ARG A 5 -23.69 -2.63 -6.69
CA ARG A 5 -22.65 -3.48 -7.29
C ARG A 5 -21.43 -3.65 -6.40
N ILE A 6 -21.10 -2.66 -5.56
CA ILE A 6 -20.03 -2.79 -4.57
C ILE A 6 -20.45 -3.81 -3.50
N ILE A 7 -21.67 -3.71 -2.97
CA ILE A 7 -22.19 -4.64 -1.96
C ILE A 7 -22.22 -6.07 -2.50
N SER A 8 -22.66 -6.29 -3.75
CA SER A 8 -22.60 -7.63 -4.36
C SER A 8 -21.18 -8.19 -4.39
N ARG A 9 -20.18 -7.35 -4.69
CA ARG A 9 -18.77 -7.77 -4.67
C ARG A 9 -18.24 -8.03 -3.26
N VAL A 10 -18.69 -7.27 -2.27
CA VAL A 10 -18.38 -7.53 -0.85
C VAL A 10 -18.94 -8.88 -0.44
N ALA A 11 -20.21 -9.17 -0.75
CA ALA A 11 -20.85 -10.44 -0.43
C ALA A 11 -20.14 -11.64 -1.10
N LEU A 12 -19.58 -11.44 -2.30
CA LEU A 12 -18.81 -12.46 -3.03
C LEU A 12 -17.33 -12.51 -2.64
N GLY A 13 -16.83 -11.64 -1.76
CA GLY A 13 -15.40 -11.56 -1.42
C GLY A 13 -14.50 -11.10 -2.56
N THR A 14 -15.05 -10.44 -3.58
CA THR A 14 -14.35 -9.99 -4.81
C THR A 14 -14.20 -8.47 -4.90
N VAL A 15 -14.48 -7.77 -3.80
CA VAL A 15 -14.38 -6.31 -3.72
C VAL A 15 -12.94 -5.85 -3.90
N LYS A 16 -12.74 -4.79 -4.70
CA LYS A 16 -11.43 -4.20 -4.91
C LYS A 16 -11.18 -3.05 -3.92
N PRO A 17 -9.91 -2.70 -3.63
CA PRO A 17 -9.60 -1.57 -2.75
C PRO A 17 -10.29 -0.26 -3.17
N LYS A 18 -10.30 0.04 -4.47
CA LYS A 18 -10.98 1.23 -5.02
C LYS A 18 -12.50 1.20 -4.83
N ASP A 19 -13.12 0.03 -4.82
CA ASP A 19 -14.56 -0.10 -4.55
C ASP A 19 -14.86 0.31 -3.10
N LEU A 20 -13.99 -0.06 -2.15
CA LEU A 20 -14.14 0.32 -0.74
C LEU A 20 -13.97 1.82 -0.50
N VAL A 21 -13.04 2.47 -1.21
CA VAL A 21 -12.90 3.94 -1.20
C VAL A 21 -14.16 4.59 -1.77
N ALA A 22 -14.64 4.12 -2.91
CA ALA A 22 -15.86 4.65 -3.53
C ALA A 22 -17.11 4.44 -2.65
N LEU A 23 -17.17 3.36 -1.87
CA LEU A 23 -18.19 3.11 -0.87
C LEU A 23 -18.08 4.12 0.27
N ARG A 24 -16.91 4.21 0.91
CA ARG A 24 -16.61 5.17 1.99
C ARG A 24 -17.01 6.59 1.62
N ASP A 25 -16.60 7.06 0.45
CA ASP A 25 -16.86 8.43 -0.01
C ASP A 25 -18.34 8.67 -0.31
N SER A 26 -19.08 7.64 -0.74
CA SER A 26 -20.53 7.72 -0.92
C SER A 26 -21.26 7.73 0.43
N LEU A 27 -20.81 6.92 1.39
CA LEU A 27 -21.37 6.87 2.74
C LEU A 27 -21.16 8.20 3.49
N LYS A 28 -20.03 8.89 3.28
CA LYS A 28 -19.78 10.25 3.80
C LYS A 28 -20.82 11.29 3.36
N GLN A 29 -21.55 11.05 2.26
CA GLN A 29 -22.60 11.96 1.80
C GLN A 29 -23.93 11.76 2.53
N LEU A 30 -24.12 10.63 3.23
CA LEU A 30 -25.40 10.31 3.86
C LEU A 30 -25.85 11.32 4.91
N PRO A 31 -25.00 11.85 5.81
CA PRO A 31 -25.42 12.88 6.77
C PRO A 31 -25.95 14.15 6.08
N LYS A 32 -25.26 14.59 5.02
CA LYS A 32 -25.71 15.75 4.22
C LYS A 32 -27.04 15.47 3.53
N LEU A 33 -27.20 14.27 2.95
CA LEU A 33 -28.43 13.85 2.32
C LEU A 33 -29.60 13.83 3.32
N LYS A 34 -29.43 13.23 4.50
CA LYS A 34 -30.48 13.21 5.54
C LYS A 34 -30.91 14.62 5.95
N LYS A 35 -29.95 15.55 6.08
CA LYS A 35 -30.25 16.95 6.40
C LYS A 35 -31.13 17.60 5.32
N ILE A 36 -30.76 17.46 4.04
CA ILE A 36 -31.53 18.00 2.92
C ILE A 36 -32.95 17.41 2.88
N LEU A 37 -33.08 16.10 3.14
CA LEU A 37 -34.38 15.44 3.16
C LEU A 37 -35.24 15.85 4.36
N SER A 38 -34.63 16.17 5.52
CA SER A 38 -35.36 16.65 6.69
C SER A 38 -35.94 18.06 6.54
N GLU A 39 -35.46 18.84 5.56
CA GLU A 39 -35.97 20.18 5.26
C GLU A 39 -37.23 20.17 4.36
N LYS A 40 -37.74 18.97 4.01
CA LYS A 40 -38.92 18.80 3.14
C LYS A 40 -40.13 18.32 3.94
N ASN A 41 -41.29 18.92 3.66
CA ASN A 41 -42.54 18.66 4.39
C ASN A 41 -43.49 17.71 3.63
N THR A 42 -42.98 16.60 3.08
CA THR A 42 -43.85 15.57 2.46
C THR A 42 -43.64 14.22 3.12
N GLN A 43 -44.75 13.49 3.30
CA GLN A 43 -44.73 12.22 4.02
C GLN A 43 -43.88 11.16 3.32
N GLU A 44 -43.84 11.19 1.99
CA GLU A 44 -43.05 10.29 1.16
C GLU A 44 -41.54 10.50 1.38
N ILE A 45 -41.10 11.77 1.48
CA ILE A 45 -39.69 12.10 1.70
C ILE A 45 -39.27 11.72 3.11
N GLU A 46 -40.12 11.96 4.11
CA GLU A 46 -39.86 11.51 5.48
C GLU A 46 -39.70 9.98 5.55
N ASN A 47 -40.56 9.23 4.86
CA ASN A 47 -40.51 7.78 4.82
C ASN A 47 -39.20 7.28 4.18
N ILE A 48 -38.73 7.92 3.12
CA ILE A 48 -37.42 7.63 2.52
C ILE A 48 -36.30 7.97 3.51
N ASN A 49 -36.34 9.13 4.15
CA ASN A 49 -35.29 9.58 5.08
C ASN A 49 -35.13 8.64 6.29
N LYS A 50 -36.24 8.09 6.79
CA LYS A 50 -36.26 7.09 7.87
C LYS A 50 -35.55 5.78 7.48
N ARG A 51 -35.53 5.41 6.20
CA ARG A 51 -34.86 4.20 5.70
C ARG A 51 -33.36 4.39 5.48
N ILE A 52 -32.87 5.63 5.50
CA ILE A 52 -31.43 5.93 5.34
C ILE A 52 -30.76 5.83 6.71
N TYR A 53 -29.96 4.79 6.89
CA TYR A 53 -29.13 4.62 8.08
C TYR A 53 -27.86 5.46 7.97
N GLN A 54 -27.45 6.08 9.07
CA GLN A 54 -26.12 6.66 9.18
C GLN A 54 -25.16 5.54 9.56
N LEU A 55 -24.08 5.39 8.79
CA LEU A 55 -23.11 4.31 8.93
C LEU A 55 -21.75 4.92 9.34
N ASP A 56 -21.77 5.81 10.32
CA ASP A 56 -20.61 6.64 10.71
C ASP A 56 -19.44 5.78 11.22
N GLU A 57 -19.74 4.68 11.93
CA GLU A 57 -18.74 3.71 12.38
C GLU A 57 -18.05 3.04 11.19
N LEU A 58 -18.81 2.63 10.17
CA LEU A 58 -18.26 2.02 8.96
C LEU A 58 -17.44 3.03 8.15
N VAL A 59 -17.91 4.27 8.03
CA VAL A 59 -17.13 5.35 7.40
C VAL A 59 -15.82 5.54 8.13
N THR A 60 -15.85 5.62 9.47
CA THR A 60 -14.67 5.79 10.31
C THR A 60 -13.70 4.62 10.15
N LEU A 61 -14.20 3.39 10.11
CA LEU A 61 -13.41 2.19 9.89
C LEU A 61 -12.70 2.26 8.53
N LEU A 62 -13.44 2.51 7.45
CA LEU A 62 -12.88 2.58 6.10
C LEU A 62 -11.90 3.75 5.96
N ASP A 63 -12.15 4.88 6.62
CA ASP A 63 -11.25 6.03 6.63
C ASP A 63 -9.94 5.74 7.35
N LYS A 64 -9.98 5.01 8.47
CA LYS A 64 -8.78 4.63 9.22
C LYS A 64 -8.02 3.50 8.54
N ALA A 65 -8.72 2.58 7.87
CA ALA A 65 -8.12 1.38 7.31
C ALA A 65 -7.49 1.58 5.93
N ILE A 66 -8.13 2.34 5.02
CA ILE A 66 -7.81 2.29 3.58
C ILE A 66 -7.23 3.62 3.12
N ILE A 67 -6.10 3.57 2.40
CA ILE A 67 -5.48 4.77 1.81
C ILE A 67 -6.40 5.41 0.76
N ASP A 68 -6.26 6.71 0.51
CA ASP A 68 -7.20 7.41 -0.37
C ASP A 68 -7.08 7.01 -1.85
N ASN A 69 -5.87 6.64 -2.28
CA ASN A 69 -5.60 6.22 -3.65
C ASN A 69 -4.98 4.81 -3.65
N PRO A 70 -5.75 3.76 -3.33
CA PRO A 70 -5.22 2.41 -3.23
C PRO A 70 -4.92 1.82 -4.62
N PRO A 71 -4.00 0.85 -4.70
CA PRO A 71 -3.75 0.09 -5.91
C PRO A 71 -5.00 -0.62 -6.45
N ALA A 72 -4.95 -1.02 -7.71
CA ALA A 72 -6.08 -1.67 -8.38
C ALA A 72 -6.42 -3.03 -7.77
N THR A 73 -5.42 -3.73 -7.21
CA THR A 73 -5.59 -5.04 -6.58
C THR A 73 -4.97 -5.06 -5.19
N ILE A 74 -5.52 -5.90 -4.31
CA ILE A 74 -4.96 -6.09 -2.95
C ILE A 74 -3.59 -6.79 -2.98
N ARG A 75 -3.30 -7.56 -4.04
CA ARG A 75 -2.04 -8.31 -4.18
C ARG A 75 -0.82 -7.42 -4.34
N ASP A 76 -1.02 -6.21 -4.84
CA ASP A 76 0.06 -5.22 -5.02
C ASP A 76 0.51 -4.61 -3.68
N GLY A 77 -0.20 -4.87 -2.58
CA GLY A 77 0.06 -4.27 -1.28
C GLY A 77 -0.32 -2.79 -1.25
N GLY A 78 0.14 -2.05 -0.23
CA GLY A 78 -0.05 -0.59 -0.15
C GLY A 78 -1.51 -0.13 -0.06
N VAL A 79 -2.42 -0.98 0.40
CA VAL A 79 -3.85 -0.66 0.55
C VAL A 79 -4.17 -0.10 1.94
N ILE A 80 -3.56 -0.69 2.97
CA ILE A 80 -3.83 -0.37 4.37
C ILE A 80 -3.00 0.85 4.79
N LYS A 81 -3.67 1.82 5.43
CA LYS A 81 -3.05 3.01 6.00
C LYS A 81 -2.09 2.64 7.14
N ASP A 82 -1.04 3.42 7.27
CA ASP A 82 -0.14 3.32 8.42
C ASP A 82 -0.89 3.68 9.70
N GLY A 83 -0.56 3.00 10.80
CA GLY A 83 -1.20 3.16 12.11
C GLY A 83 -2.52 2.40 12.26
N PHE A 84 -3.01 1.71 11.22
CA PHE A 84 -4.21 0.88 11.33
C PHE A 84 -3.92 -0.45 12.04
N ASP A 85 -2.79 -1.07 11.73
CA ASP A 85 -2.36 -2.34 12.29
C ASP A 85 -0.88 -2.30 12.65
N LYS A 86 -0.58 -2.44 13.94
CA LYS A 86 0.79 -2.29 14.46
C LYS A 86 1.74 -3.37 13.96
N GLU A 87 1.27 -4.60 13.80
CA GLU A 87 2.08 -5.71 13.32
C GLU A 87 2.43 -5.50 11.84
N LEU A 88 1.45 -5.08 11.04
CA LEU A 88 1.69 -4.72 9.64
C LEU A 88 2.65 -3.53 9.50
N ASP A 89 2.53 -2.52 10.36
CA ASP A 89 3.44 -1.37 10.38
C ASP A 89 4.87 -1.80 10.75
N GLU A 90 5.03 -2.70 11.73
CA GLU A 90 6.33 -3.27 12.09
C GLU A 90 6.94 -4.03 10.91
N LEU A 91 6.17 -4.89 10.24
CA LEU A 91 6.62 -5.62 9.06
C LEU A 91 7.00 -4.70 7.89
N LYS A 92 6.24 -3.63 7.68
CA LYS A 92 6.59 -2.56 6.72
C LYS A 92 7.92 -1.90 7.10
N SER A 93 8.09 -1.54 8.37
CA SER A 93 9.31 -0.90 8.86
C SER A 93 10.55 -1.78 8.65
N ILE A 94 10.43 -3.11 8.85
CA ILE A 94 11.54 -4.05 8.61
C ILE A 94 11.94 -4.05 7.13
N LYS A 95 10.95 -4.03 6.22
CA LYS A 95 11.19 -3.95 4.78
C LYS A 95 11.90 -2.63 4.40
N ASP A 96 11.45 -1.51 4.94
CA ASP A 96 12.01 -0.20 4.63
C ASP A 96 13.41 -0.02 5.24
N ASN A 97 13.62 -0.49 6.47
CA ASN A 97 14.93 -0.55 7.12
C ASN A 97 15.93 -1.41 6.33
N SER A 98 15.45 -2.45 5.63
CA SER A 98 16.30 -3.27 4.77
C SER A 98 16.81 -2.47 3.58
N TYR A 99 16.01 -1.55 3.01
CA TYR A 99 16.44 -0.69 1.92
C TYR A 99 17.52 0.32 2.36
N ASP A 100 17.29 0.98 3.50
CA ASP A 100 18.26 1.91 4.08
C ASP A 100 19.57 1.22 4.47
N PHE A 101 19.49 -0.02 4.98
CA PHE A 101 20.65 -0.83 5.24
C PHE A 101 21.45 -1.10 3.96
N LEU A 102 20.79 -1.44 2.84
CA LEU A 102 21.47 -1.72 1.57
C LEU A 102 22.17 -0.48 1.02
N ILE A 103 21.57 0.71 1.14
CA ILE A 103 22.21 1.97 0.73
C ILE A 103 23.48 2.22 1.55
N LYS A 104 23.37 2.14 2.89
CA LYS A 104 24.53 2.34 3.78
C LYS A 104 25.61 1.28 3.53
N PHE A 105 25.21 0.04 3.30
CA PHE A 105 26.11 -1.06 2.97
C PHE A 105 26.82 -0.82 1.64
N GLU A 106 26.12 -0.35 0.61
CA GLU A 106 26.72 0.02 -0.69
C GLU A 106 27.78 1.11 -0.53
N GLU A 107 27.49 2.18 0.22
CA GLU A 107 28.44 3.27 0.47
C GLU A 107 29.69 2.78 1.22
N LEU A 108 29.50 1.97 2.26
CA LEU A 108 30.61 1.36 3.00
C LEU A 108 31.49 0.50 2.10
N GLN A 109 30.90 -0.31 1.22
CA GLN A 109 31.68 -1.14 0.30
C GLN A 109 32.39 -0.30 -0.78
N LYS A 110 31.75 0.76 -1.30
CA LYS A 110 32.42 1.70 -2.22
C LYS A 110 33.64 2.34 -1.58
N GLN A 111 33.53 2.78 -0.33
CA GLN A 111 34.66 3.36 0.43
C GLN A 111 35.76 2.32 0.69
N LYS A 112 35.39 1.11 1.12
CA LYS A 112 36.34 0.02 1.44
C LYS A 112 37.12 -0.44 0.21
N THR A 113 36.45 -0.56 -0.94
CA THR A 113 37.05 -1.10 -2.18
C THR A 113 37.64 -0.03 -3.10
N GLY A 114 37.23 1.24 -2.93
CA GLY A 114 37.55 2.32 -3.86
C GLY A 114 36.85 2.21 -5.22
N ILE A 115 35.86 1.32 -5.36
CA ILE A 115 35.15 1.08 -6.62
C ILE A 115 33.83 1.87 -6.59
N SER A 116 33.81 3.04 -7.22
CA SER A 116 32.62 3.92 -7.24
C SER A 116 31.42 3.33 -7.98
N THR A 117 31.65 2.40 -8.92
CA THR A 117 30.61 1.73 -9.71
C THR A 117 29.98 0.53 -9.00
N LEU A 118 30.43 0.18 -7.78
CA LEU A 118 29.88 -0.93 -7.00
C LEU A 118 28.40 -0.66 -6.72
N LYS A 119 27.54 -1.67 -6.96
CA LYS A 119 26.11 -1.59 -6.64
C LYS A 119 25.66 -2.77 -5.81
N VAL A 120 24.77 -2.55 -4.86
CA VAL A 120 24.10 -3.62 -4.13
C VAL A 120 22.72 -3.82 -4.73
N GLY A 121 22.44 -5.03 -5.19
CA GLY A 121 21.21 -5.37 -5.88
C GLY A 121 20.47 -6.52 -5.21
N TYR A 122 19.21 -6.71 -5.63
CA TYR A 122 18.41 -7.88 -5.30
C TYR A 122 17.76 -8.42 -6.56
N ASN A 123 17.80 -9.75 -6.73
CA ASN A 123 16.96 -10.42 -7.71
C ASN A 123 16.27 -11.63 -7.07
N ARG A 124 15.13 -12.03 -7.64
CA ARG A 124 14.28 -13.10 -7.07
C ARG A 124 14.94 -14.49 -7.08
N VAL A 125 15.94 -14.72 -7.93
CA VAL A 125 16.54 -16.06 -8.13
C VAL A 125 17.74 -16.27 -7.19
N HIS A 126 18.57 -15.23 -7.03
CA HIS A 126 19.86 -15.30 -6.34
C HIS A 126 19.91 -14.46 -5.06
N GLY A 127 18.82 -13.75 -4.72
CA GLY A 127 18.75 -12.89 -3.54
C GLY A 127 19.59 -11.62 -3.70
N TYR A 128 20.14 -11.14 -2.58
CA TYR A 128 21.02 -9.97 -2.55
C TYR A 128 22.41 -10.27 -3.11
N TYR A 129 22.99 -9.31 -3.84
CA TYR A 129 24.31 -9.43 -4.46
C TYR A 129 25.03 -8.08 -4.54
N ILE A 130 26.35 -8.12 -4.71
CA ILE A 130 27.18 -6.97 -5.04
C ILE A 130 27.59 -7.09 -6.51
N GLU A 131 27.29 -6.06 -7.29
CA GLU A 131 27.62 -5.94 -8.70
C GLU A 131 28.85 -5.05 -8.88
N LEU A 132 29.78 -5.52 -9.71
CA LEU A 132 31.03 -4.84 -10.01
C LEU A 132 31.26 -4.86 -11.53
N SER A 133 31.80 -3.77 -12.06
CA SER A 133 32.22 -3.72 -13.46
C SER A 133 33.37 -4.68 -13.71
N LYS A 134 33.37 -5.32 -14.88
CA LYS A 134 34.45 -6.24 -15.32
C LYS A 134 35.84 -5.60 -15.26
N GLN A 135 35.92 -4.28 -15.44
CA GLN A 135 37.17 -3.52 -15.36
C GLN A 135 37.82 -3.51 -13.97
N HIS A 136 37.06 -3.87 -12.94
CA HIS A 136 37.52 -3.90 -11.55
C HIS A 136 37.65 -5.34 -11.01
N ALA A 137 37.63 -6.35 -11.89
CA ALA A 137 37.73 -7.76 -11.50
C ALA A 137 38.99 -8.06 -10.68
N ASP A 138 40.12 -7.41 -11.00
CA ASP A 138 41.40 -7.60 -10.30
C ASP A 138 41.44 -6.90 -8.93
N LYS A 139 40.47 -6.02 -8.64
CA LYS A 139 40.36 -5.27 -7.38
C LYS A 139 39.31 -5.86 -6.43
N ILE A 140 38.78 -7.04 -6.73
CA ILE A 140 37.76 -7.68 -5.91
C ILE A 140 38.39 -8.21 -4.62
N PRO A 141 37.88 -7.83 -3.43
CA PRO A 141 38.32 -8.41 -2.16
C PRO A 141 38.13 -9.92 -2.11
N THR A 142 39.06 -10.65 -1.50
CA THR A 142 39.00 -12.12 -1.35
C THR A 142 37.83 -12.61 -0.50
N GLU A 143 37.27 -11.74 0.35
CA GLU A 143 36.06 -12.00 1.14
C GLU A 143 34.78 -12.08 0.29
N TYR A 144 34.80 -11.65 -0.98
CA TYR A 144 33.62 -11.70 -1.86
C TYR A 144 33.51 -13.06 -2.54
N VAL A 145 32.33 -13.68 -2.38
CA VAL A 145 32.02 -14.95 -3.06
C VAL A 145 31.33 -14.66 -4.39
N ARG A 146 31.99 -15.03 -5.50
CA ARG A 146 31.45 -14.84 -6.86
C ARG A 146 30.17 -15.68 -7.05
N ARG A 147 29.03 -15.02 -7.28
CA ARG A 147 27.74 -15.69 -7.55
C ARG A 147 27.41 -15.85 -9.04
N GLN A 148 27.63 -14.82 -9.85
CA GLN A 148 27.27 -14.82 -11.27
C GLN A 148 28.21 -13.91 -12.06
N THR A 149 28.41 -14.23 -13.35
CA THR A 149 29.05 -13.34 -14.32
C THR A 149 28.01 -12.86 -15.32
N LEU A 150 27.90 -11.54 -15.51
CA LEU A 150 27.08 -10.92 -16.55
C LEU A 150 27.94 -10.68 -17.80
N LYS A 151 27.33 -10.71 -19.00
CA LYS A 151 28.02 -10.44 -20.27
C LYS A 151 28.22 -8.95 -20.50
#